data_AF-A0A920HKU6-F1
#
_entry.id   AF-A0A920HKU6-F1
#
_cell.length_a   1.000
_cell.length_b   1.000
_cell.length_c   1.000
_cell.angle_alpha   90.00
_cell.angle_beta   90.00
_cell.angle_gamma   90.00
#
_symmetry.space_group_name_H-M   'P 1'
#
loop_
_entity.id
_entity.type
_entity.pdbx_description
1 polymer ?
#
loop_
_entity_poly.entity_id
_entity_poly.type
_entity_poly.pdbx_seq_one_letter_code
_entity_poly.pdbx_strand_id
1 'polypeptide(L)' 'MVINFGKKGLLFQCLTHKSYGNEEKVPNNERLEFLGDSVLSVVVSKYLYKKLPNFHEGELSK' A
#
# COMPACT_ATOMS: atom_id res chain seq x y z
N MET A 1 12.38 -3.49 -14.16
CA MET A 1 11.39 -2.43 -13.90
C MET A 1 12.06 -1.37 -13.05
N VAL A 2 12.33 -0.18 -13.59
CA VAL A 2 12.89 0.94 -12.83
C VAL A 2 11.74 1.88 -12.51
N ILE A 3 11.46 2.08 -11.22
CA ILE A 3 10.41 2.99 -10.77
C ILE A 3 11.07 4.34 -10.49
N ASN A 4 10.64 5.38 -11.21
CA ASN A 4 11.13 6.74 -11.00
C ASN A 4 10.15 7.50 -10.08
N PHE A 5 10.63 7.91 -8.91
CA PHE A 5 9.85 8.71 -7.98
C PHE A 5 9.96 10.19 -8.37
N GLY A 6 8.87 10.75 -8.91
CA GLY A 6 8.81 12.18 -9.29
C GLY A 6 9.05 13.14 -8.12
N LYS A 7 8.89 12.67 -6.87
CA LYS A 7 9.26 13.40 -5.64
C LYS A 7 10.07 12.48 -4.74
N LYS A 8 11.39 12.72 -4.64
CA LYS A 8 12.29 11.96 -3.73
C LYS A 8 11.82 11.98 -2.27
N GLY A 9 11.18 13.07 -1.83
CA GLY A 9 10.62 13.17 -0.48
C GLY A 9 9.58 12.10 -0.15
N LEU A 10 8.81 11.61 -1.14
CA LEU A 10 7.88 10.50 -0.91
C LEU A 10 8.62 9.18 -0.63
N LEU A 11 9.73 8.93 -1.32
CA LEU A 11 10.53 7.73 -1.09
C LEU A 11 11.11 7.73 0.34
N PHE A 12 11.66 8.87 0.79
CA PHE A 12 12.15 8.99 2.16
C PHE A 12 11.02 8.78 3.18
N GLN A 13 9.88 9.45 2.99
CA GLN A 13 8.73 9.29 3.88
C GLN A 13 8.24 7.83 3.94
N CYS A 14 8.14 7.12 2.82
CA CYS A 14 7.76 5.70 2.79
C CYS A 14 8.70 4.82 3.62
N LEU A 15 9.98 5.18 3.71
CA LEU A 15 11.01 4.43 4.41
C LEU A 15 11.23 4.93 5.85
N THR A 16 10.50 5.96 6.29
CA THR A 16 10.59 6.48 7.65
C THR A 16 9.62 5.77 8.58
N HIS A 17 10.16 4.95 9.48
CA HIS A 17 9.40 4.35 10.58
C HIS A 17 8.90 5.41 11.57
N LYS A 18 7.75 5.15 12.19
CA LYS A 18 7.09 6.09 13.11
C LYS A 18 7.96 6.57 14.26
N SER A 19 8.82 5.72 14.84
CA SER A 19 9.70 6.12 15.96
C SER A 19 10.66 7.22 15.54
N TYR A 20 11.34 7.03 14.39
CA TYR A 20 12.25 8.03 13.84
C TYR A 20 11.51 9.30 13.41
N GLY A 21 10.34 9.15 12.77
CA GLY A 21 9.52 10.31 12.39
C GLY A 21 9.09 11.16 13.60
N ASN A 22 8.78 10.52 14.73
CA ASN A 22 8.41 11.22 15.96
C ASN A 22 9.60 11.92 16.62
N GLU A 23 10.77 11.28 16.66
CA GLU A 23 11.99 11.84 17.25
C GLU A 23 12.50 13.04 16.44
N GLU A 24 12.61 12.89 15.13
CA GLU A 24 13.14 13.91 14.22
C GLU A 24 12.07 14.91 13.73
N LYS A 25 10.81 14.74 14.17
CA LYS A 25 9.65 15.55 13.76
C LYS A 25 9.47 15.62 12.24
N VAL A 26 9.70 14.51 11.55
CA VAL A 26 9.52 14.36 10.10
C VAL A 26 8.34 13.44 9.79
N PRO A 27 7.68 13.59 8.62
CA PRO A 27 6.59 12.70 8.22
C PRO A 27 7.05 11.23 8.18
N ASN A 28 6.24 10.34 8.76
CA ASN A 28 6.44 8.90 8.73
C ASN A 28 5.61 8.23 7.62
N ASN A 29 5.74 6.91 7.51
CA ASN A 29 5.09 6.10 6.50
C ASN A 29 3.63 5.71 6.80
N GLU A 30 3.08 5.92 8.01
CA GLU A 30 1.79 5.33 8.44
C GLU A 30 0.62 5.73 7.53
N ARG A 31 0.58 7.00 7.06
CA ARG A 31 -0.46 7.44 6.12
C ARG A 31 -0.31 6.82 4.73
N LEU A 32 0.92 6.58 4.30
CA LEU A 32 1.21 5.96 3.00
C LEU A 32 0.97 4.45 3.04
N GLU A 33 1.25 3.81 4.18
CA GLU A 33 0.90 2.43 4.48
C GLU A 33 -0.62 2.23 4.40
N PHE A 34 -1.40 3.03 5.12
CA PHE A 34 -2.87 2.97 5.08
C PHE A 34 -3.44 3.11 3.65
N LEU A 35 -2.87 4.02 2.85
CA LEU A 35 -3.25 4.17 1.46
C LEU A 35 -2.82 2.96 0.61
N GLY A 36 -1.60 2.47 0.84
CA GLY A 36 -1.03 1.32 0.16
C GLY A 36 -1.85 0.06 0.36
N ASP A 37 -2.30 -0.20 1.58
CA ASP A 37 -3.16 -1.35 1.92
C ASP A 37 -4.48 -1.32 1.15
N SER A 38 -5.12 -0.14 1.08
CA SER A 38 -6.37 0.02 0.33
C SER A 38 -6.16 -0.23 -1.17
N VAL A 39 -5.07 0.28 -1.73
CA VAL A 39 -4.73 0.07 -3.16
C VAL A 39 -4.42 -1.40 -3.43
N LEU A 40 -3.61 -2.05 -2.59
CA LEU A 40 -3.26 -3.46 -2.72
C LEU A 40 -4.51 -4.34 -2.61
N SER A 41 -5.38 -4.06 -1.66
CA SER A 41 -6.66 -4.77 -1.49
C SER A 41 -7.49 -4.71 -2.78
N VAL A 42 -7.69 -3.52 -3.35
CA VAL A 42 -8.44 -3.38 -4.62
C VAL A 42 -7.80 -4.15 -5.77
N VAL A 43 -6.47 -4.09 -5.90
CA VAL A 43 -5.74 -4.77 -6.98
C VAL A 43 -5.85 -6.29 -6.83
N VAL A 44 -5.68 -6.81 -5.61
CA VAL A 44 -5.78 -8.24 -5.31
C VAL A 44 -7.21 -8.73 -5.48
N SER A 45 -8.21 -8.04 -4.94
CA SER A 45 -9.63 -8.38 -5.11
C SER A 45 -10.01 -8.42 -6.59
N LYS A 46 -9.57 -7.43 -7.39
CA LYS A 46 -9.81 -7.42 -8.83
C LYS A 46 -9.12 -8.59 -9.55
N TYR A 47 -7.91 -8.96 -9.13
CA TYR A 47 -7.20 -10.10 -9.69
C TYR A 47 -7.93 -11.41 -9.39
N LEU A 48 -8.32 -11.63 -8.12
CA LEU A 48 -9.04 -12.82 -7.69
C LEU A 48 -10.41 -12.93 -8.37
N TYR A 49 -11.17 -11.84 -8.44
CA TYR A 49 -12.47 -11.78 -9.13
C TYR A 49 -12.36 -12.25 -10.59
N LYS A 50 -11.30 -11.85 -11.30
CA LYS A 50 -11.07 -12.26 -12.69
C LYS A 50 -10.57 -13.69 -12.83
N LYS A 51 -9.76 -14.16 -11.88
CA LYS A 51 -9.10 -15.47 -11.94
C LYS A 51 -10.00 -16.62 -11.48
N LEU A 52 -10.97 -16.32 -10.62
CA LEU A 52 -11.88 -17.28 -9.97
C LEU A 52 -13.35 -16.91 -10.29
N PRO A 53 -13.79 -16.96 -11.56
CA PRO A 53 -15.13 -16.50 -11.97
C PRO A 53 -16.28 -17.32 -11.37
N ASN A 54 -15.99 -18.53 -10.85
CA ASN A 54 -16.98 -19.43 -10.28
C ASN A 54 -17.09 -19.34 -8.75
N PHE A 55 -16.28 -18.48 -8.12
CA PHE A 55 -16.27 -18.32 -6.67
C PHE A 55 -17.20 -17.17 -6.28
N HIS A 56 -18.01 -17.38 -5.25
CA HIS A 56 -18.92 -16.36 -4.75
C HIS A 56 -18.15 -15.35 -3.88
N GLU A 57 -18.71 -14.15 -3.69
CA GLU A 57 -18.07 -13.04 -2.95
C GLU A 57 -17.52 -13.46 -1.57
N GLY A 58 -18.25 -14.31 -0.84
CA GLY A 58 -17.83 -14.81 0.47
C GLY A 58 -16.67 -15.82 0.45
N GLU A 59 -16.40 -16.45 -0.70
CA GLU A 59 -15.25 -17.35 -0.91
C GLU A 59 -14.00 -16.58 -1.35
N LEU A 60 -14.18 -15.41 -1.97
CA LEU A 60 -13.10 -14.52 -2.40
C LEU A 60 -12.58 -13.61 -1.28
N SER A 61 -13.35 -13.48 -0.19
CA SER A 61 -13.04 -12.61 0.96
C SER A 61 -12.40 -13.36 2.15
N LYS A 62 -12.07 -14.64 1.97
CA LYS A 62 -11.48 -15.54 2.98
C LYS A 62 -10.00 -15.81 2.74
#